data_AF-A0A420WJZ7-F1
#
_entry.id   AF-A0A420WJZ7-F1
#
_cell.length_a   1.000
_cell.length_b   1.000
_cell.length_c   1.000
_cell.angle_alpha   90.00
_cell.angle_beta   90.00
_cell.angle_gamma   90.00
#
_symmetry.space_group_name_H-M   'P 1'
#
loop_
_entity.id
_entity.type
_entity.pdbx_description
1 polymer ?
#
loop_
_entity_poly.entity_id
_entity_poly.type
_entity_poly.pdbx_seq_one_letter_code
_entity_poly.pdbx_strand_id
1 'polypeptide(L)'
;MTKIEDMSEPQRQSWITLLADGAVFIWFWKHMTGNFGLTPKAFTPSELGVFFIQFIIITIIVHTGIAIAFELRKRKAEFQKDERDIDIARRGSHAGYRGLQIGLGIIVVTLILQYIVGSDYHGAISVIEPVEMVFALCGVSYLADLYRHAVILWGYRS
;
A
#
# COMPACT_ATOMS: atom_id res chain seq x y z
N MET A 1 8.07 19.31 -15.79
CA MET A 1 8.01 17.83 -15.66
C MET A 1 9.31 17.28 -16.19
N THR A 2 10.06 16.50 -15.41
CA THR A 2 11.22 15.75 -15.89
C THR A 2 10.76 14.64 -16.82
N LYS A 3 11.42 14.43 -17.96
CA LYS A 3 11.10 13.30 -18.84
C LYS A 3 11.48 12.00 -18.12
N ILE A 4 10.78 10.90 -18.42
CA ILE A 4 11.10 9.58 -17.86
C ILE A 4 12.57 9.21 -18.15
N GLU A 5 13.10 9.67 -19.28
CA GLU A 5 14.49 9.50 -19.72
C GLU A 5 15.51 10.15 -18.77
N ASP A 6 15.15 11.21 -18.05
CA ASP A 6 16.03 11.94 -17.14
C ASP A 6 15.97 11.44 -15.68
N MET A 7 15.07 10.48 -15.38
CA MET A 7 14.88 9.96 -14.02
C MET A 7 15.95 8.92 -13.65
N SER A 8 16.39 8.94 -12.40
CA SER A 8 17.24 7.88 -11.85
C SER A 8 16.49 6.54 -11.78
N GLU A 9 17.22 5.42 -11.80
CA GLU A 9 16.64 4.08 -11.67
C GLU A 9 15.76 3.93 -10.42
N PRO A 10 16.20 4.34 -9.21
CA PRO A 10 15.36 4.23 -8.01
C PRO A 10 14.12 5.13 -8.06
N GLN A 11 14.20 6.30 -8.71
CA GLN A 11 13.06 7.17 -8.93
C GLN A 11 12.03 6.51 -9.87
N ARG A 12 12.49 5.90 -10.97
CA ARG A 12 11.61 5.16 -11.90
C ARG A 12 10.97 3.97 -11.23
N GLN A 13 11.74 3.20 -10.47
CA GLN A 13 11.22 2.05 -9.71
C GLN A 13 10.13 2.51 -8.75
N SER A 14 10.35 3.60 -8.03
CA SER A 14 9.34 4.15 -7.12
C SER A 14 8.09 4.65 -7.83
N TRP A 15 8.20 5.23 -9.03
CA TRP A 15 7.03 5.60 -9.84
C TRP A 15 6.23 4.38 -10.28
N ILE A 16 6.89 3.36 -10.80
CA ILE A 16 6.23 2.15 -11.29
C ILE A 16 5.56 1.41 -10.14
N THR A 17 6.24 1.24 -9.01
CA THR A 17 5.68 0.63 -7.81
C THR A 17 4.47 1.43 -7.30
N LEU A 18 4.58 2.75 -7.16
CA LEU A 18 3.45 3.60 -6.73
C LEU A 18 2.21 3.43 -7.62
N LEU A 19 2.39 3.42 -8.94
CA LEU A 19 1.28 3.25 -9.89
C LEU A 19 0.67 1.85 -9.82
N ALA A 20 1.53 0.83 -9.72
CA ALA A 20 1.10 -0.56 -9.66
C ALA A 20 0.33 -0.85 -8.36
N ASP A 21 0.88 -0.44 -7.22
CA ASP A 21 0.22 -0.62 -5.92
C ASP A 21 -1.02 0.25 -5.80
N GLY A 22 -1.02 1.45 -6.41
CA GLY A 22 -2.20 2.29 -6.52
C GLY A 22 -3.32 1.58 -7.28
N ALA A 23 -3.01 0.94 -8.40
CA ALA A 23 -3.97 0.18 -9.18
C ALA A 23 -4.49 -1.06 -8.44
N VAL A 24 -3.61 -1.82 -7.79
CA VAL A 24 -3.98 -2.99 -6.98
C VAL A 24 -4.84 -2.56 -5.78
N PHE A 25 -4.50 -1.45 -5.12
CA PHE A 25 -5.26 -0.90 -4.03
C PHE A 25 -6.66 -0.43 -4.46
N ILE A 26 -6.77 0.29 -5.58
CA ILE A 26 -8.05 0.71 -6.16
C ILE A 26 -8.91 -0.51 -6.49
N TRP A 27 -8.30 -1.54 -7.09
CA TRP A 27 -8.98 -2.80 -7.39
C TRP A 27 -9.50 -3.47 -6.11
N PHE A 28 -8.64 -3.61 -5.10
CA PHE A 28 -8.98 -4.18 -3.79
C PHE A 28 -10.14 -3.41 -3.15
N TRP A 29 -10.02 -2.08 -3.08
CA TRP A 29 -11.01 -1.22 -2.46
C TRP A 29 -12.37 -1.34 -3.14
N LYS A 30 -12.40 -1.30 -4.47
CA LYS A 30 -13.63 -1.47 -5.25
C LYS A 30 -14.28 -2.85 -5.02
N HIS A 31 -13.50 -3.92 -4.97
CA HIS A 31 -14.03 -5.28 -4.78
C HIS A 31 -14.51 -5.53 -3.36
N MET A 32 -13.82 -4.97 -2.36
CA MET A 32 -14.20 -5.09 -0.95
C MET A 32 -15.46 -4.28 -0.61
N THR A 33 -15.64 -3.11 -1.21
CA THR A 33 -16.69 -2.15 -0.79
C THR A 33 -17.86 -2.05 -1.77
N GLY A 34 -17.78 -2.71 -2.93
CA GLY A 34 -18.86 -2.75 -3.91
C GLY A 34 -19.00 -1.51 -4.81
N ASN A 35 -18.32 -0.39 -4.53
CA ASN A 35 -18.07 0.77 -5.42
C ASN A 35 -17.47 1.96 -4.63
N PHE A 36 -16.36 1.76 -3.92
CA PHE A 36 -15.67 2.79 -3.13
C PHE A 36 -16.38 3.28 -1.85
N GLY A 37 -17.12 2.41 -1.18
CA GLY A 37 -17.60 2.66 0.18
C GLY A 37 -16.46 2.73 1.22
N LEU A 38 -16.81 3.08 2.46
CA LEU A 38 -15.89 3.03 3.61
C LEU A 38 -16.00 1.72 4.41
N THR A 39 -17.04 0.94 4.13
CA THR A 39 -17.32 -0.33 4.78
C THR A 39 -17.21 -1.47 3.77
N PRO A 40 -16.64 -2.62 4.14
CA PRO A 40 -16.67 -3.77 3.26
C PRO A 40 -18.11 -4.27 3.11
N LYS A 41 -18.41 -4.89 1.97
CA LYS A 41 -19.66 -5.64 1.80
C LYS A 41 -19.59 -6.92 2.63
N ALA A 42 -20.74 -7.55 2.88
CA ALA A 42 -20.78 -8.85 3.52
C ALA A 42 -20.10 -9.90 2.62
N PHE A 43 -19.20 -10.68 3.22
CA PHE A 43 -18.57 -11.84 2.61
C PHE A 43 -18.82 -13.06 3.50
N THR A 44 -19.13 -14.19 2.89
CA THR A 44 -19.00 -15.47 3.60
C THR A 44 -17.51 -15.77 3.86
N PRO A 45 -17.17 -16.58 4.87
CA PRO A 45 -15.78 -16.91 5.18
C PRO A 45 -15.01 -17.52 3.99
N SER A 46 -15.68 -18.32 3.16
CA SER A 46 -15.09 -18.92 1.96
C SER A 46 -14.81 -17.86 0.88
N GLU A 47 -15.76 -16.96 0.63
CA GLU A 47 -15.56 -15.88 -0.35
C GLU A 47 -14.45 -14.93 0.08
N LEU A 48 -14.38 -14.57 1.36
CA LEU A 48 -13.30 -13.75 1.91
C LEU A 48 -11.94 -14.44 1.75
N GLY A 49 -11.86 -15.74 2.05
CA GLY A 49 -10.64 -16.53 1.90
C GLY A 49 -10.16 -16.59 0.45
N VAL A 50 -11.06 -16.88 -0.48
CA VAL A 50 -10.75 -16.91 -1.93
C VAL A 50 -10.30 -15.52 -2.40
N PHE A 51 -11.01 -14.47 -2.01
CA PHE A 51 -10.64 -13.09 -2.36
C PHE A 51 -9.24 -12.73 -1.85
N PHE A 52 -8.93 -13.05 -0.60
CA PHE A 52 -7.64 -12.75 -0.01
C PHE A 52 -6.49 -13.49 -0.69
N ILE A 53 -6.69 -14.76 -1.05
CA ILE A 53 -5.72 -15.53 -1.84
C ILE A 53 -5.50 -14.89 -3.21
N GLN A 54 -6.59 -14.53 -3.92
CA GLN A 54 -6.48 -13.84 -5.21
C GLN A 54 -5.72 -12.52 -5.10
N PHE A 55 -5.99 -11.74 -4.06
CA PHE A 55 -5.33 -10.47 -3.79
C PHE A 55 -3.81 -10.65 -3.56
N ILE A 56 -3.42 -11.64 -2.74
CA ILE A 56 -2.01 -11.98 -2.53
C ILE A 56 -1.35 -12.38 -3.85
N ILE A 57 -1.99 -13.24 -4.64
CA ILE A 57 -1.45 -13.71 -5.92
C ILE A 57 -1.23 -12.52 -6.87
N ILE A 58 -2.21 -11.63 -7.02
CA ILE A 58 -2.09 -10.43 -7.86
C ILE A 58 -0.92 -9.56 -7.38
N THR A 59 -0.82 -9.32 -6.07
CA THR A 59 0.26 -8.51 -5.47
C THR A 59 1.63 -9.11 -5.79
N ILE A 60 1.80 -10.42 -5.63
CA ILE A 60 3.04 -11.15 -5.92
C ILE A 60 3.39 -11.04 -7.40
N ILE A 61 2.42 -11.29 -8.30
CA ILE A 61 2.65 -11.25 -9.74
C ILE A 61 3.12 -9.86 -10.17
N VAL A 62 2.46 -8.81 -9.68
CA VAL A 62 2.81 -7.41 -9.97
C VAL A 62 4.24 -7.10 -9.52
N HIS A 63 4.58 -7.39 -8.27
CA HIS A 63 5.91 -7.11 -7.73
C HIS A 63 7.00 -7.94 -8.40
N THR A 64 6.71 -9.20 -8.74
CA THR A 64 7.63 -10.06 -9.49
C THR A 64 7.90 -9.49 -10.89
N GLY A 65 6.85 -9.02 -11.58
CA GLY A 65 7.00 -8.37 -12.89
C GLY A 65 7.85 -7.10 -12.82
N ILE A 66 7.64 -6.26 -11.81
CA ILE A 66 8.46 -5.06 -11.57
C ILE A 66 9.92 -5.46 -11.32
N ALA A 67 10.17 -6.41 -10.43
CA ALA A 67 11.52 -6.86 -10.10
C ALA A 67 12.26 -7.39 -11.34
N ILE A 68 11.61 -8.23 -12.15
CA ILE A 68 12.17 -8.77 -13.40
C ILE A 68 12.48 -7.64 -14.39
N ALA A 69 11.57 -6.68 -14.57
CA ALA A 69 11.74 -5.56 -15.50
C ALA A 69 12.97 -4.72 -15.14
N PHE A 70 13.18 -4.42 -13.86
CA PHE A 70 14.33 -3.65 -13.39
C PHE A 70 15.63 -4.47 -13.41
N GLU A 71 15.58 -5.75 -13.09
CA GLU A 71 16.75 -6.63 -13.16
C GLU A 71 17.30 -6.75 -14.59
N LEU A 72 16.43 -6.95 -15.58
CA LEU A 72 16.82 -6.99 -17.00
C LEU A 72 17.41 -5.67 -17.50
N ARG A 73 17.03 -4.56 -16.87
CA ARG A 73 17.52 -3.22 -17.23
C ARG A 73 18.88 -2.91 -16.63
N LYS A 74 19.12 -3.28 -15.37
CA LYS A 74 20.43 -3.10 -14.70
C LYS A 74 21.57 -3.80 -15.45
N ARG A 75 21.30 -4.94 -16.09
CA ARG A 75 22.29 -5.65 -16.92
C ARG A 75 22.79 -4.82 -18.12
N LYS A 76 22.12 -3.73 -18.49
CA LYS A 76 22.47 -2.88 -19.63
C LYS A 76 23.21 -1.59 -19.27
N ALA A 77 23.31 -1.22 -17.99
CA ALA A 77 23.96 0.01 -17.55
C ALA A 77 24.64 -0.20 -16.19
N GLU A 78 25.94 0.04 -16.08
CA GLU A 78 26.65 0.03 -14.81
C GLU A 78 26.05 1.08 -13.87
N PHE A 79 25.30 0.61 -12.89
CA PHE A 79 24.63 1.44 -11.90
C PHE A 79 25.59 1.75 -10.76
N GLN A 80 26.01 3.01 -10.62
CA GLN A 80 26.65 3.49 -9.39
C GLN A 80 25.58 3.93 -8.40
N LYS A 81 25.65 3.38 -7.18
CA LYS A 81 24.70 3.67 -6.12
C LYS A 81 25.04 5.03 -5.51
N ASP A 82 24.22 6.04 -5.76
CA ASP A 82 24.39 7.39 -5.21
C ASP A 82 24.00 7.42 -3.72
N GLU A 83 24.80 8.07 -2.87
CA GLU A 83 24.49 8.29 -1.46
C GLU A 83 23.17 9.05 -1.28
N ARG A 84 22.88 10.01 -2.18
CA ARG A 84 21.63 10.75 -2.18
C ARG A 84 20.42 9.82 -2.38
N ASP A 85 20.52 8.83 -3.26
CA ASP A 85 19.45 7.86 -3.50
C ASP A 85 19.16 7.04 -2.24
N ILE A 86 20.21 6.68 -1.49
CA ILE A 86 20.10 5.94 -0.23
C ILE A 86 19.38 6.79 0.83
N ASP A 87 19.73 8.07 0.95
CA ASP A 87 19.11 8.97 1.93
C ASP A 87 17.65 9.29 1.60
N ILE A 88 17.31 9.44 0.31
CA ILE A 88 15.91 9.58 -0.13
C ILE A 88 15.13 8.30 0.21
N ALA A 89 15.67 7.13 -0.12
CA ALA A 89 15.02 5.85 0.18
C ALA A 89 14.80 5.66 1.68
N ARG A 90 15.78 6.04 2.52
CA ARG A 90 15.68 5.98 3.99
C ARG A 90 14.56 6.88 4.51
N ARG A 91 14.47 8.13 4.02
CA ARG A 91 13.38 9.05 4.37
C ARG A 91 12.02 8.48 4.00
N GLY A 92 11.90 7.91 2.81
CA GLY A 92 10.71 7.19 2.36
C GLY A 92 10.29 6.06 3.30
N SER A 93 11.22 5.16 3.63
CA SER A 93 10.95 4.04 4.53
C SER A 93 10.52 4.48 5.92
N HIS A 94 11.14 5.53 6.49
CA HIS A 94 10.70 6.10 7.76
C HIS A 94 9.28 6.67 7.69
N ALA A 95 8.95 7.36 6.60
CA ALA A 95 7.62 7.94 6.42
C ALA A 95 6.55 6.86 6.28
N GLY A 96 6.79 5.84 5.46
CA GLY A 96 5.89 4.69 5.33
C GLY A 96 5.67 3.95 6.65
N TYR A 97 6.76 3.67 7.38
CA TYR A 97 6.67 3.02 8.69
C TYR A 97 5.85 3.84 9.70
N ARG A 98 6.05 5.17 9.75
CA ARG A 98 5.22 6.06 10.59
C ARG A 98 3.76 6.04 10.15
N GLY A 99 3.49 6.05 8.83
CA GLY A 99 2.14 5.93 8.28
C GLY A 99 1.46 4.63 8.72
N LEU A 100 2.17 3.51 8.64
CA LEU A 100 1.70 2.21 9.13
C LEU A 100 1.40 2.24 10.63
N GLN A 101 2.32 2.77 11.45
CA GLN A 101 2.12 2.89 12.90
C GLN A 101 0.87 3.71 13.25
N ILE A 102 0.69 4.85 12.59
CA ILE A 102 -0.50 5.70 12.79
C ILE A 102 -1.77 4.93 12.40
N GLY A 103 -1.78 4.29 11.23
CA GLY A 103 -2.94 3.52 10.78
C GLY A 103 -3.28 2.34 11.70
N LEU A 104 -2.28 1.59 12.17
CA LEU A 104 -2.49 0.53 13.16
C LEU A 104 -3.00 1.10 14.48
N GLY A 105 -2.48 2.26 14.91
CA GLY A 105 -2.99 2.97 16.09
C GLY A 105 -4.48 3.32 15.95
N ILE A 106 -4.91 3.80 14.78
CA ILE A 106 -6.33 4.08 14.49
C ILE A 106 -7.17 2.80 14.59
N ILE A 107 -6.69 1.67 14.03
CA ILE A 107 -7.39 0.38 14.12
C ILE A 107 -7.54 -0.05 15.59
N VAL A 108 -6.47 0.04 16.38
CA VAL A 108 -6.49 -0.33 17.81
C VAL A 108 -7.46 0.56 18.60
N VAL A 109 -7.42 1.88 18.39
CA VAL A 109 -8.35 2.81 19.04
C VAL A 109 -9.79 2.49 18.65
N THR A 110 -10.06 2.22 17.37
CA THR A 110 -11.38 1.84 16.87
C THR A 110 -11.87 0.56 17.54
N LEU A 111 -11.02 -0.46 17.63
CA LEU A 111 -11.32 -1.73 18.28
C LEU A 111 -11.64 -1.54 19.78
N ILE A 112 -10.86 -0.72 20.48
CA ILE A 112 -11.08 -0.41 21.91
C ILE A 112 -12.41 0.33 22.10
N LEU A 113 -12.70 1.35 21.27
CA LEU A 113 -13.95 2.10 21.36
C LEU A 113 -15.15 1.19 21.08
N GLN A 114 -15.07 0.32 20.08
CA GLN A 114 -16.10 -0.68 19.78
C GLN A 114 -16.31 -1.66 20.92
N TYR A 115 -15.22 -2.09 21.58
CA TYR A 115 -15.31 -2.98 22.74
C TYR A 115 -15.95 -2.30 23.96
N ILE A 116 -15.62 -1.03 24.23
CA ILE A 116 -16.13 -0.28 25.39
C ILE A 116 -17.58 0.16 25.19
N VAL A 117 -17.90 0.71 24.02
CA VAL A 117 -19.21 1.32 23.71
C VAL A 117 -20.22 0.25 23.24
N GLY A 118 -19.75 -0.87 22.68
CA GLY A 118 -20.61 -1.97 22.23
C GLY A 118 -21.48 -1.58 21.04
N SER A 119 -22.76 -1.96 21.07
CA SER A 119 -23.71 -1.76 19.97
C SER A 119 -23.98 -0.29 19.62
N ASP A 120 -23.68 0.62 20.54
CA ASP A 120 -23.96 2.05 20.39
C ASP A 120 -22.85 2.79 19.62
N TYR A 121 -21.77 2.09 19.24
CA TYR A 121 -20.69 2.67 18.46
C TYR A 121 -21.05 2.76 16.97
N HIS A 122 -21.31 3.98 16.50
CA HIS A 122 -21.54 4.29 15.09
C HIS A 122 -20.35 5.01 14.45
N GLY A 123 -19.17 4.40 14.51
CA GLY A 123 -17.98 4.90 13.82
C GLY A 123 -18.07 4.74 12.29
N ALA A 124 -17.32 5.57 11.56
CA ALA A 124 -17.24 5.49 10.09
C ALA A 124 -16.55 4.20 9.59
N ILE A 125 -15.83 3.52 10.48
CA ILE A 125 -15.12 2.27 10.23
C ILE A 125 -15.40 1.35 11.42
N SER A 126 -15.69 0.09 11.13
CA SER A 126 -15.78 -1.00 12.10
C SER A 126 -14.61 -1.96 11.87
N VAL A 127 -14.17 -2.67 12.91
CA VAL A 127 -13.08 -3.67 12.85
C VAL A 127 -13.40 -4.90 13.71
N ILE A 128 -14.68 -5.17 13.99
CA ILE A 128 -15.10 -6.30 14.83
C ILE A 128 -15.13 -7.58 14.00
N GLU A 129 -15.74 -7.51 12.81
CA GLU A 129 -15.85 -8.70 11.98
C GLU A 129 -14.51 -9.00 11.27
N PRO A 130 -14.19 -10.28 11.02
CA PRO A 130 -12.94 -10.64 10.34
C PRO A 130 -12.75 -9.93 9.00
N VAL A 131 -13.82 -9.74 8.23
CA VAL A 131 -13.78 -9.01 6.95
C VAL A 131 -13.36 -7.55 7.12
N GLU A 132 -13.84 -6.91 8.16
CA GLU A 132 -13.57 -5.52 8.48
C GLU A 132 -12.13 -5.32 8.97
N MET A 133 -11.67 -6.23 9.82
CA MET A 133 -10.28 -6.25 10.28
C MET A 133 -9.32 -6.46 9.11
N VAL A 134 -9.59 -7.43 8.23
CA VAL A 134 -8.77 -7.66 7.02
C VAL A 134 -8.80 -6.45 6.10
N PHE A 135 -9.97 -5.84 5.90
CA PHE A 135 -10.12 -4.63 5.10
C PHE A 135 -9.25 -3.49 5.65
N ALA A 136 -9.35 -3.21 6.95
CA ALA A 136 -8.62 -2.14 7.61
C ALA A 136 -7.10 -2.38 7.58
N LEU A 137 -6.64 -3.60 7.90
CA LEU A 137 -5.21 -3.95 7.90
C LEU A 137 -4.61 -3.86 6.50
N CYS A 138 -5.28 -4.40 5.49
CA CYS A 138 -4.80 -4.31 4.10
C CYS A 138 -4.82 -2.86 3.61
N GLY A 139 -5.88 -2.12 3.93
CA GLY A 139 -6.02 -0.73 3.54
C GLY A 139 -4.92 0.15 4.12
N VAL A 140 -4.66 0.03 5.43
CA VAL A 140 -3.57 0.75 6.08
C VAL A 140 -2.21 0.35 5.51
N SER A 141 -1.98 -0.93 5.26
CA SER A 141 -0.70 -1.41 4.72
C SER A 141 -0.42 -0.82 3.33
N TYR A 142 -1.41 -0.82 2.44
CA TYR A 142 -1.29 -0.23 1.11
C TYR A 142 -1.13 1.29 1.16
N LEU A 143 -1.92 1.99 1.97
CA LEU A 143 -1.78 3.45 2.13
C LEU A 143 -0.39 3.83 2.67
N ALA A 144 0.15 3.06 3.60
CA ALA A 144 1.50 3.28 4.13
C ALA A 144 2.58 3.09 3.07
N ASP A 145 2.45 2.07 2.21
CA ASP A 145 3.41 1.84 1.14
C ASP A 145 3.31 2.86 0.00
N LEU A 146 2.08 3.26 -0.37
CA LEU A 146 1.86 4.39 -1.29
C LEU A 146 2.48 5.68 -0.73
N TYR A 147 2.30 5.94 0.57
CA TYR A 147 2.88 7.10 1.23
C TYR A 147 4.42 7.07 1.22
N ARG A 148 5.03 5.90 1.48
CA ARG A 148 6.48 5.69 1.33
C ARG A 148 6.95 6.11 -0.05
N HIS A 149 6.33 5.60 -1.11
CA HIS A 149 6.75 5.89 -2.48
C HIS A 149 6.48 7.34 -2.88
N ALA A 150 5.38 7.94 -2.42
CA ALA A 150 5.11 9.37 -2.62
C ALA A 150 6.22 10.25 -2.01
N VAL A 151 6.69 9.92 -0.80
CA VAL A 151 7.77 10.64 -0.12
C VAL A 151 9.11 10.46 -0.83
N ILE A 152 9.42 9.26 -1.33
CA ILE A 152 10.61 9.02 -2.15
C ILE A 152 10.59 9.93 -3.38
N LEU A 153 9.47 9.95 -4.12
CA LEU A 153 9.32 10.76 -5.32
C LEU A 153 9.37 12.26 -5.04
N TRP A 154 8.85 12.70 -3.90
CA TRP A 154 8.99 14.07 -3.43
C TRP A 154 10.46 14.43 -3.20
N GLY A 155 11.24 13.54 -2.57
CA GLY A 155 12.66 13.74 -2.29
C GLY A 155 13.53 13.91 -3.55
N TYR A 156 13.05 13.46 -4.71
CA TYR A 156 13.70 13.70 -6.01
C TYR A 156 13.33 15.04 -6.66
N ARG A 157 12.26 15.69 -6.19
CA ARG A 157 11.80 17.00 -6.68
C ARG A 157 12.33 18.17 -5.84
N SER A 158 12.59 17.94 -4.55
CA SER A 158 13.24 18.87 -3.63
C SER A 158 14.76 18.88 -3.83
#